data_AF-A0A7R9CDQ7-F1
#
_entry.id   AF-A0A7R9CDQ7-F1
#
_cell.length_a   1.000
_cell.length_b   1.000
_cell.length_c   1.000
_cell.angle_alpha   90.00
_cell.angle_beta   90.00
_cell.angle_gamma   90.00
#
_symmetry.space_group_name_H-M   'P 1'
#
loop_
_entity.id
_entity.type
_entity.pdbx_description
1 polymer ?
#
loop_
_entity_poly.entity_id
_entity_poly.type
_entity_poly.pdbx_seq_one_letter_code
_entity_poly.pdbx_strand_id
1 'polypeptide(L)'
;MACFRSAPLVTKPKSEMTPDELSKREEEEFSTGPLSVLTQSVKNNTQVLINCRNNKKLLGRVKAFDRHCNMVLENVKEMWTEQPRTGKGKKKAKPVNKDRFISKMFLRGDSVIIVVKNPLAAAIPGTK
;
A
#
# COMPACT_ATOMS: atom_id res chain seq x y z
N MET A 1 -32.01 6.11 -7.67
CA MET A 1 -31.60 7.53 -7.59
C MET A 1 -31.61 7.91 -6.12
N ALA A 2 -30.45 7.90 -5.46
CA ALA A 2 -30.28 8.44 -4.12
C ALA A 2 -28.89 9.05 -4.07
N CYS A 3 -28.82 10.36 -4.29
CA CYS A 3 -27.63 11.15 -4.06
C CYS A 3 -27.41 11.20 -2.54
N PHE A 4 -26.61 10.28 -2.00
CA PHE A 4 -26.13 10.35 -0.63
C PHE A 4 -25.13 11.51 -0.54
N ARG A 5 -25.66 12.72 -0.39
CA ARG A 5 -24.88 13.91 -0.01
C ARG A 5 -24.70 13.85 1.51
N SER A 6 -23.63 13.21 1.99
CA SER A 6 -23.20 13.41 3.37
C SER A 6 -22.72 14.86 3.50
N ALA A 7 -23.40 15.66 4.32
CA ALA A 7 -23.07 17.06 4.58
C ALA A 7 -21.61 17.21 5.09
N PRO A 8 -20.93 18.32 4.77
CA PRO A 8 -19.51 18.45 5.00
C PRO A 8 -19.24 18.79 6.46
N LEU A 9 -18.53 17.93 7.20
CA LEU A 9 -17.72 18.35 8.35
C LEU A 9 -16.47 19.10 7.85
N VAL A 10 -16.71 20.15 7.05
CA VAL A 10 -15.71 21.09 6.53
C VAL A 10 -16.17 22.49 6.91
N THR A 11 -16.46 22.72 8.18
CA THR A 11 -16.90 24.05 8.65
C THR A 11 -15.75 24.91 9.16
N LYS A 12 -14.52 24.37 9.27
CA LYS A 12 -13.31 25.13 9.58
C LYS A 12 -12.16 24.78 8.62
N PRO A 13 -11.44 25.79 8.08
CA PRO A 13 -10.24 25.55 7.29
C PRO A 13 -9.15 24.89 8.16
N LYS A 14 -8.30 24.04 7.56
CA LYS A 14 -7.24 23.31 8.28
C LYS A 14 -6.26 24.24 9.03
N SER A 15 -6.19 25.53 8.65
CA SER A 15 -5.39 26.57 9.27
C SER A 15 -5.87 27.03 10.65
N GLU A 16 -7.14 26.80 11.01
CA GLU A 16 -7.76 27.32 12.23
C GLU A 16 -8.04 26.24 13.29
N MET A 17 -7.71 24.98 12.99
CA MET A 17 -7.96 23.86 13.91
C MET A 17 -6.79 23.68 14.89
N THR A 18 -7.13 23.24 16.10
CA THR A 18 -6.12 22.84 17.09
C THR A 18 -5.42 21.54 16.66
N PRO A 19 -4.18 21.27 17.11
CA PRO A 19 -3.44 20.05 16.74
C PRO A 19 -4.19 18.74 17.03
N ASP A 20 -4.98 18.72 18.11
CA ASP A 20 -5.77 17.56 18.52
C ASP A 20 -6.98 17.34 17.60
N GLU A 21 -7.64 18.42 17.16
CA GLU A 21 -8.74 18.34 16.19
C GLU A 21 -8.24 17.90 14.81
N LEU A 22 -7.05 18.38 14.41
CA LEU A 22 -6.37 17.93 13.18
C LEU A 22 -6.12 16.43 13.20
N SER A 23 -5.60 15.91 14.30
CA SER A 23 -5.29 14.48 14.45
C SER A 23 -6.55 13.61 14.40
N LYS A 24 -7.63 14.02 15.09
CA LYS A 24 -8.92 13.31 15.05
C LYS A 24 -9.52 13.30 13.66
N ARG A 25 -9.45 14.43 12.95
CA ARG A 25 -9.95 14.53 11.58
C ARG A 25 -9.16 13.65 10.61
N GLU A 26 -7.83 13.59 10.75
CA GLU A 26 -6.98 12.67 9.97
C GLU A 26 -7.36 11.20 10.24
N GLU A 27 -7.64 10.84 11.50
CA GLU A 27 -8.03 9.49 11.88
C GLU A 27 -9.42 9.09 11.32
N GLU A 28 -10.37 10.03 11.30
CA GLU A 28 -11.67 9.86 10.64
C GLU A 28 -11.53 9.71 9.12
N GLU A 29 -10.66 10.52 8.49
CA GLU A 29 -10.31 10.42 7.07
C GLU A 29 -9.68 9.05 6.76
N PHE A 30 -8.85 8.50 7.66
CA PHE A 30 -8.28 7.16 7.53
C PHE A 30 -9.28 6.03 7.72
N SER A 31 -10.34 6.23 8.52
CA SER A 31 -11.34 5.20 8.78
C SER A 31 -12.42 5.13 7.69
N THR A 32 -12.86 6.28 7.19
CA THR A 32 -14.00 6.39 6.25
C THR A 32 -13.58 6.63 4.80
N GLY A 33 -12.33 7.04 4.56
CA GLY A 33 -11.82 7.37 3.24
C GLY A 33 -11.20 6.20 2.46
N PRO A 34 -10.59 6.47 1.29
CA PRO A 34 -9.95 5.46 0.44
C PRO A 34 -8.76 4.77 1.12
N LEU A 35 -8.15 5.39 2.14
CA LEU A 35 -7.08 4.80 2.93
C LEU A 35 -7.57 3.78 3.97
N SER A 36 -8.89 3.63 4.14
CA SER A 36 -9.48 2.61 5.03
C SER A 36 -9.03 1.18 4.71
N VAL A 37 -8.70 0.89 3.45
CA VAL A 37 -8.13 -0.39 3.03
C VAL A 37 -6.80 -0.67 3.75
N LEU A 38 -5.97 0.36 3.95
CA LEU A 38 -4.71 0.25 4.69
C LEU A 38 -4.95 0.12 6.19
N THR A 39 -5.88 0.90 6.73
CA THR A 39 -6.31 0.82 8.13
C THR A 39 -6.77 -0.59 8.48
N GLN A 40 -7.61 -1.20 7.65
CA GLN A 40 -8.04 -2.58 7.81
C GLN A 40 -6.88 -3.56 7.64
N SER A 41 -5.91 -3.26 6.77
CA SER A 41 -4.78 -4.15 6.51
C SER A 41 -3.80 -4.20 7.69
N VAL A 42 -3.59 -3.07 8.37
CA VAL A 42 -2.80 -3.01 9.60
C VAL A 42 -3.52 -3.74 10.74
N LYS A 43 -4.82 -3.43 10.96
CA LYS A 43 -5.62 -4.05 12.03
C LYS A 43 -5.71 -5.56 11.93
N ASN A 44 -5.97 -6.07 10.72
CA ASN A 44 -6.09 -7.51 10.48
C ASN A 44 -4.75 -8.18 10.16
N ASN A 45 -3.64 -7.42 10.15
CA ASN A 45 -2.32 -7.88 9.73
C ASN A 45 -2.36 -8.61 8.36
N THR A 46 -3.22 -8.17 7.43
CA THR A 46 -3.42 -8.86 6.15
C THR A 46 -2.29 -8.56 5.17
N GLN A 47 -2.03 -9.50 4.28
CA GLN A 47 -1.05 -9.30 3.22
C GLN A 47 -1.60 -8.36 2.15
N VAL A 48 -0.75 -7.45 1.67
CA VAL A 48 -1.06 -6.52 0.59
C VAL A 48 -0.07 -6.69 -0.55
N LEU A 49 -0.55 -6.49 -1.77
CA LEU A 49 0.26 -6.35 -2.96
C LEU A 49 0.33 -4.87 -3.34
N ILE A 50 1.55 -4.35 -3.44
CA ILE A 50 1.84 -2.96 -3.78
C ILE A 50 2.56 -2.97 -5.12
N ASN A 51 2.04 -2.20 -6.09
CA ASN A 51 2.74 -1.97 -7.35
C ASN A 51 3.49 -0.64 -7.29
N CYS A 52 4.80 -0.70 -7.46
CA CYS A 52 5.67 0.47 -7.39
C CYS A 52 5.95 1.07 -8.78
N ARG A 53 6.31 2.36 -8.81
CA ARG A 53 6.63 3.12 -10.04
C ARG A 53 7.80 2.56 -10.85
N ASN A 54 8.68 1.81 -10.21
CA ASN A 54 9.83 1.16 -10.83
C ASN A 54 9.47 -0.21 -11.47
N ASN A 55 8.19 -0.50 -11.70
CA ASN A 55 7.68 -1.79 -12.20
C ASN A 55 8.04 -2.99 -11.32
N LYS A 56 8.36 -2.75 -10.05
CA LYS A 56 8.52 -3.81 -9.06
C LYS A 56 7.23 -3.98 -8.26
N LYS A 57 6.94 -5.22 -7.90
CA LYS A 57 5.78 -5.58 -7.08
C LYS A 57 6.27 -5.99 -5.70
N LEU A 58 5.71 -5.40 -4.66
CA LEU A 58 6.00 -5.74 -3.28
C LEU A 58 4.80 -6.50 -2.71
N LEU A 59 5.05 -7.67 -2.16
CA LEU A 59 4.05 -8.43 -1.42
C LEU A 59 4.49 -8.49 0.04
N GLY A 60 3.72 -7.93 0.96
CA GLY A 60 4.12 -7.82 2.37
C GLY A 60 2.98 -7.50 3.30
N ARG A 61 3.28 -7.27 4.58
CA ARG A 61 2.30 -6.84 5.58
C ARG A 61 2.62 -5.41 6.03
N VAL A 62 1.61 -4.55 6.05
CA VAL A 62 1.75 -3.16 6.51
C VAL A 62 1.68 -3.14 8.03
N LYS A 63 2.65 -2.51 8.67
CA LYS A 63 2.64 -2.27 10.13
C LYS A 63 2.21 -0.86 10.49
N ALA A 64 2.61 0.11 9.70
CA ALA A 64 2.21 1.50 9.86
C ALA A 64 2.11 2.16 8.48
N PHE A 65 1.26 3.17 8.39
CA PHE A 65 1.18 4.04 7.22
C PHE A 65 0.93 5.49 7.67
N ASP A 66 1.06 6.41 6.73
CA ASP A 66 0.87 7.85 6.92
C ASP A 66 -0.01 8.44 5.79
N ARG A 67 -0.45 9.70 5.92
CA ARG A 67 -1.26 10.43 4.93
C ARG A 67 -0.61 10.52 3.55
N HIS A 68 0.71 10.52 3.50
CA HIS A 68 1.46 10.53 2.24
C HIS A 68 1.57 9.14 1.60
N CYS A 69 0.93 8.12 2.17
CA CYS A 69 1.11 6.71 1.81
C CYS A 69 2.55 6.21 2.03
N ASN A 70 3.32 6.87 2.91
CA ASN A 70 4.55 6.27 3.43
C ASN A 70 4.14 5.04 4.26
N MET A 71 4.89 3.94 4.15
CA MET A 71 4.55 2.69 4.79
C MET A 71 5.75 2.04 5.45
N VAL A 72 5.50 1.44 6.61
CA VAL A 72 6.41 0.48 7.23
C VAL A 72 5.88 -0.92 6.93
N LEU A 73 6.68 -1.71 6.24
CA LEU A 73 6.33 -3.06 5.80
C LEU A 73 7.21 -4.10 6.49
N GLU A 74 6.64 -5.27 6.74
CA GLU A 74 7.35 -6.45 7.23
C GLU A 74 7.10 -7.66 6.34
N ASN A 75 8.06 -8.59 6.35
CA ASN A 75 8.04 -9.82 5.56
C ASN A 75 7.76 -9.55 4.08
N VAL A 76 8.54 -8.63 3.50
CA VAL A 76 8.34 -8.14 2.14
C VAL A 76 9.04 -9.05 1.15
N LYS A 77 8.28 -9.53 0.18
CA LYS A 77 8.78 -10.19 -1.03
C LYS A 77 8.69 -9.19 -2.19
N GLU A 78 9.85 -8.69 -2.61
CA GLU A 78 9.98 -7.86 -3.80
C GLU A 78 10.14 -8.76 -5.03
N MET A 79 9.35 -8.51 -6.07
CA MET A 79 9.31 -9.30 -7.30
C MET A 79 9.48 -8.36 -8.50
N TRP A 80 10.39 -8.70 -9.40
CA TRP A 80 10.57 -7.98 -10.66
C TRP A 80 10.98 -8.94 -11.78
N THR A 81 10.76 -8.49 -13.02
CA THR A 81 11.15 -9.24 -14.21
C THR A 81 12.36 -8.56 -14.84
N GLU A 82 13.46 -9.27 -14.96
CA GLU A 82 14.60 -8.82 -15.76
C GLU A 82 14.45 -9.34 -17.19
N GLN A 83 14.63 -8.45 -18.16
CA GLN A 83 14.81 -8.82 -19.55
C GLN A 83 16.31 -8.85 -19.83
N PRO A 84 16.90 -10.05 -20.05
CA PRO A 84 18.31 -10.13 -20.37
C PRO A 84 18.57 -9.36 -21.67
N ARG A 85 19.51 -8.41 -21.65
CA ARG A 85 19.96 -7.74 -22.88
C ARG A 85 20.76 -8.75 -23.70
N THR A 86 20.10 -9.38 -24.67
CA THR A 86 20.77 -10.20 -25.67
C THR A 86 21.53 -9.31 -26.66
N GLY A 87 22.75 -9.71 -27.03
CA GLY A 87 23.56 -9.00 -28.04
C GLY A 87 22.81 -8.86 -29.38
N LYS A 88 23.19 -7.84 -30.16
CA LYS A 88 22.60 -7.55 -31.49
C LYS A 88 22.52 -8.84 -32.33
N GLY A 89 21.30 -9.18 -32.79
CA GLY A 89 21.04 -10.30 -33.71
C GLY A 89 20.55 -11.61 -33.06
N LYS A 90 20.50 -11.73 -31.73
CA LYS A 90 19.92 -12.91 -31.06
C LYS A 90 18.46 -12.68 -30.65
N LYS A 91 17.61 -13.71 -30.76
CA LYS A 91 16.20 -13.69 -30.32
C LYS A 91 16.13 -13.17 -28.88
N LYS A 92 15.15 -12.29 -28.59
CA LYS A 92 14.92 -11.73 -27.24
C LYS A 92 14.89 -12.88 -26.22
N ALA A 93 15.74 -12.79 -25.20
CA ALA A 93 15.76 -13.80 -24.14
C ALA A 93 14.44 -13.81 -23.36
N LYS A 94 14.09 -14.98 -22.81
CA LYS A 94 12.90 -15.13 -21.98
C LYS A 94 13.01 -14.20 -20.75
N PRO A 95 11.94 -13.50 -20.36
CA PRO A 95 11.91 -12.74 -19.12
C PRO A 95 12.23 -13.65 -17.94
N VAL A 96 13.14 -13.23 -17.06
CA VAL A 96 13.49 -13.97 -15.85
C VAL A 96 12.87 -13.27 -14.66
N ASN A 97 12.02 -13.99 -13.93
CA ASN A 97 11.44 -13.49 -12.69
C ASN A 97 12.47 -13.62 -11.58
N LYS A 98 12.77 -12.52 -10.91
CA LYS A 98 13.59 -12.48 -9.70
C LYS A 98 12.74 -12.07 -8.51
N ASP A 99 13.08 -12.64 -7.37
CA ASP A 99 12.54 -12.24 -6.09
C ASP A 99 13.64 -11.96 -5.06
N ARG A 100 13.32 -11.04 -4.15
CA ARG A 100 14.15 -10.71 -2.99
C ARG A 100 13.27 -10.66 -1.75
N PHE A 101 13.74 -11.26 -0.67
CA PHE A 101 13.09 -11.18 0.62
C PHE A 101 13.74 -10.10 1.49
N ILE A 102 12.91 -9.29 2.15
CA ILE A 102 13.32 -8.21 3.05
C ILE A 102 12.46 -8.29 4.31
N SER A 103 13.09 -8.50 5.46
CA SER A 103 12.36 -8.70 6.72
C SER A 103 11.60 -7.46 7.18
N LYS A 104 12.23 -6.28 7.07
CA LYS A 104 11.64 -4.98 7.42
C LYS A 104 12.02 -3.94 6.37
N MET A 105 11.07 -3.13 5.94
CA MET A 105 11.28 -2.15 4.86
C MET A 105 10.47 -0.89 5.12
N PHE A 106 11.08 0.27 4.91
CA PHE A 106 10.36 1.54 4.80
C PHE A 106 10.13 1.85 3.31
N LEU A 107 8.88 2.11 2.94
CA LEU A 107 8.48 2.50 1.60
C LEU A 107 7.97 3.93 1.60
N ARG A 108 8.49 4.74 0.69
CA ARG A 108 8.03 6.11 0.48
C ARG A 108 6.79 6.14 -0.43
N GLY A 109 5.82 6.98 -0.09
CA GLY A 109 4.52 7.03 -0.78
C GLY A 109 4.58 7.49 -2.24
N ASP A 110 5.56 8.31 -2.62
CA ASP A 110 5.78 8.74 -4.02
C ASP A 110 6.03 7.58 -4.98
N SER A 111 6.47 6.43 -4.46
CA SER A 111 6.77 5.23 -5.25
C SER A 111 5.57 4.31 -5.42
N VAL A 112 4.49 4.51 -4.67
CA VAL A 112 3.29 3.65 -4.67
C VAL A 112 2.36 4.09 -5.79
N ILE A 113 1.92 3.16 -6.64
CA ILE A 113 0.90 3.42 -7.66
C ILE A 113 -0.44 2.84 -7.20
N ILE A 114 -0.46 1.55 -6.87
CA ILE A 114 -1.68 0.81 -6.53
C ILE A 114 -1.38 -0.07 -5.33
N VAL A 115 -2.33 -0.11 -4.38
CA VAL A 115 -2.34 -1.06 -3.27
C VAL A 115 -3.57 -1.94 -3.40
N VAL A 116 -3.36 -3.25 -3.37
CA VAL A 116 -4.42 -4.26 -3.43
C VAL A 116 -4.35 -5.13 -2.18
N LYS A 117 -5.46 -5.23 -1.46
CA LYS A 117 -5.60 -6.18 -0.36
C LYS A 117 -5.70 -7.58 -0.93
N ASN A 118 -4.88 -8.52 -0.43
CA ASN A 118 -4.96 -9.91 -0.88
C ASN A 118 -6.13 -10.62 -0.18
N PRO A 119 -7.20 -11.05 -0.91
CA PRO A 119 -8.33 -11.75 -0.29
C PRO A 119 -7.96 -13.15 0.21
N LEU A 120 -6.89 -13.75 -0.31
CA LEU A 120 -6.49 -15.13 -0.03
C LEU A 120 -5.85 -15.32 1.36
N ALA A 121 -5.47 -14.23 2.04
CA ALA A 121 -4.91 -14.31 3.40
C ALA A 121 -5.98 -14.54 4.49
N ALA A 122 -7.27 -14.37 4.18
CA ALA A 122 -8.35 -14.71 5.11
C ALA A 122 -8.60 -16.23 5.22
N ALA A 123 -8.05 -17.03 4.31
CA ALA A 123 -8.30 -18.46 4.21
C ALA A 123 -7.22 -19.36 4.85
N ILE A 124 -6.19 -18.80 5.51
CA ILE A 124 -5.19 -19.61 6.23
C ILE A 124 -5.16 -19.21 7.72
N PRO A 125 -6.12 -19.70 8.53
CA PRO A 125 -5.96 -19.74 9.97
C PRO A 125 -4.97 -20.86 10.32
N GLY A 126 -3.67 -20.57 10.33
CA GLY A 126 -2.69 -21.57 10.73
C GLY A 126 -1.29 -21.34 10.22
N THR A 127 -0.55 -20.47 10.88
CA THR A 127 0.84 -20.77 11.23
C THR A 127 1.11 -19.96 12.49
N LYS A 128 1.16 -20.69 13.60
CA LYS A 128 1.73 -20.21 14.86
C LYS A 128 3.18 -19.83 14.64
#